data_AF-A0A108TCS5-F1
#
_entry.id   AF-A0A108TCS5-F1
#
_cell.length_a   1.000
_cell.length_b   1.000
_cell.length_c   1.000
_cell.angle_alpha   90.00
_cell.angle_beta   90.00
_cell.angle_gamma   90.00
#
_symmetry.space_group_name_H-M   'P 1'
#
loop_
_entity.id
_entity.type
_entity.pdbx_description
1 polymer ?
#
loop_
_entity_poly.entity_id
_entity_poly.type
_entity_poly.pdbx_seq_one_letter_code
_entity_poly.pdbx_strand_id
1 'polypeptide(L)'
;MLLVLTGVTAISVALLAYVNELTKEPIAQANAKTLSDAVSAVVPGFDNDPIAEKKTQEVNGVQYAVYPATKEGKFIGAAVEATSMGFGGELKVLVGFDAEGKIIDYSLLSHVETPGLGSKAADWFKKGNKGDITGMNPGEASLTVSKDGGKVDAITASTITSRAFLNAVNVAYAAYAGQNTADGATGATQKNVEEAAGANTATGATIKVELTDSVSAK
;
A
#
# COMPACT_ATOMS: atom_id res chain seq x y z
N MET A 1 2.59 -4.68 -48.17
CA MET A 1 3.08 -4.01 -46.94
C MET A 1 2.33 -4.47 -45.69
N LEU A 2 1.00 -4.55 -45.68
CA LEU A 2 0.21 -5.02 -44.52
C LEU A 2 0.64 -6.41 -44.01
N LEU A 3 0.71 -7.42 -44.88
CA LEU A 3 1.05 -8.80 -44.49
C LEU A 3 2.45 -8.95 -43.89
N VAL A 4 3.41 -8.16 -44.38
CA VAL A 4 4.78 -8.17 -43.86
C VAL A 4 4.81 -7.57 -42.45
N LEU A 5 4.10 -6.46 -42.22
CA LEU A 5 4.03 -5.85 -40.91
C LEU A 5 3.33 -6.77 -39.90
N THR A 6 2.21 -7.39 -40.27
CA THR A 6 1.51 -8.36 -39.41
C THR A 6 2.36 -9.58 -39.08
N GLY A 7 3.14 -10.09 -40.04
CA GLY A 7 4.04 -11.22 -39.79
C GLY A 7 5.16 -10.87 -38.81
N VAL A 8 5.81 -9.73 -39.00
CA VAL A 8 6.90 -9.26 -38.11
C VAL A 8 6.37 -8.95 -36.71
N THR A 9 5.18 -8.35 -36.57
CA THR A 9 4.58 -8.10 -35.26
C THR A 9 4.18 -9.39 -34.55
N ALA A 10 3.60 -10.35 -35.26
CA ALA A 10 3.23 -11.65 -34.69
C ALA A 10 4.46 -12.40 -34.15
N ILE A 11 5.56 -12.40 -34.92
CA ILE A 11 6.83 -13.02 -34.50
C ILE A 11 7.39 -12.29 -33.27
N SER A 12 7.40 -10.95 -33.28
CA SER A 12 7.89 -10.14 -32.15
C SER A 12 7.11 -10.39 -30.87
N VAL A 13 5.77 -10.43 -30.94
CA VAL A 13 4.90 -10.72 -29.79
C VAL A 13 5.12 -12.15 -29.29
N ALA A 14 5.25 -13.13 -30.18
CA ALA A 14 5.51 -14.52 -29.79
C ALA A 14 6.87 -14.67 -29.07
N LEU A 15 7.91 -13.98 -29.55
CA LEU A 15 9.22 -13.96 -28.90
C LEU A 15 9.15 -13.27 -27.53
N LEU A 16 8.48 -12.11 -27.43
CA LEU A 16 8.30 -11.43 -26.15
C LEU A 16 7.49 -12.27 -25.16
N ALA A 17 6.44 -12.96 -25.62
CA ALA A 17 5.64 -13.85 -24.79
C ALA A 17 6.49 -15.02 -24.26
N TYR A 18 7.31 -15.64 -25.11
CA TYR A 18 8.22 -16.72 -24.70
C TYR A 18 9.26 -16.27 -23.68
N VAL A 19 9.91 -15.13 -23.92
CA VAL A 19 10.89 -14.55 -22.98
C VAL A 19 10.22 -14.17 -21.67
N ASN A 20 9.01 -13.60 -21.71
CA ASN A 20 8.23 -13.30 -20.51
C ASN A 20 7.90 -14.57 -19.72
N GLU A 21 7.48 -15.65 -20.39
CA GLU A 21 7.20 -16.95 -19.76
C GLU A 21 8.41 -17.49 -18.98
N LEU A 22 9.59 -17.49 -19.62
CA LEU A 22 10.83 -17.97 -19.01
C LEU A 22 11.36 -17.09 -17.88
N THR A 23 11.07 -15.79 -17.90
CA THR A 23 11.60 -14.83 -16.90
C THR A 23 10.68 -14.66 -15.70
N LYS A 24 9.39 -15.01 -15.79
CA LYS A 24 8.42 -14.94 -14.68
C LYS A 24 8.92 -15.65 -13.43
N GLU A 25 9.40 -16.88 -13.55
CA GLU A 25 9.84 -17.68 -12.40
C GLU A 25 11.08 -17.10 -11.69
N PRO A 26 12.20 -16.79 -12.40
CA PRO A 26 13.34 -16.10 -11.78
C PRO A 26 12.99 -14.77 -11.14
N ILE A 27 12.11 -13.96 -11.77
CA ILE A 27 11.66 -12.68 -11.21
C ILE A 27 10.85 -12.90 -9.94
N ALA A 28 9.94 -13.88 -9.94
CA ALA A 28 9.15 -14.22 -8.77
C ALA A 28 10.04 -14.67 -7.60
N GLN A 29 11.05 -15.51 -7.87
CA GLN A 29 12.00 -15.94 -6.85
C GLN A 29 12.87 -14.78 -6.33
N ALA A 30 13.36 -13.91 -7.20
CA ALA A 30 14.13 -12.73 -6.81
C ALA A 30 13.30 -11.76 -5.96
N ASN A 31 12.02 -11.56 -6.31
CA ASN A 31 11.11 -10.73 -5.54
C ASN A 31 10.77 -11.36 -4.19
N ALA A 32 10.50 -12.66 -4.14
CA ALA A 32 10.25 -13.37 -2.89
C ALA A 32 11.46 -13.32 -1.96
N LYS A 33 12.68 -13.46 -2.50
CA LYS A 33 13.91 -13.31 -1.72
C LYS A 33 14.07 -11.88 -1.19
N THR A 34 13.90 -10.87 -2.05
CA THR A 34 14.01 -9.46 -1.65
C THR A 34 13.01 -9.13 -0.55
N LEU A 35 11.78 -9.65 -0.66
CA LEU A 35 10.75 -9.47 0.35
C LEU A 35 11.10 -10.21 1.64
N SER A 36 11.58 -11.45 1.58
CA SER A 36 12.05 -12.20 2.75
C SER A 36 13.20 -11.50 3.47
N ASP A 37 14.16 -10.95 2.73
CA ASP A 37 15.26 -10.14 3.26
C ASP A 37 14.71 -8.87 3.94
N ALA A 38 13.72 -8.21 3.32
CA ALA A 38 13.06 -7.02 3.89
C ALA A 38 12.27 -7.35 5.16
N VAL A 39 11.53 -8.47 5.19
CA VAL A 39 10.82 -8.96 6.39
C VAL A 39 11.81 -9.27 7.51
N SER A 40 12.93 -9.92 7.20
CA SER A 40 14.01 -10.18 8.16
C SER A 40 14.66 -8.92 8.71
N ALA A 41 14.72 -7.86 7.91
CA ALA A 41 15.22 -6.57 8.35
C ALA A 41 14.25 -5.88 9.32
N VAL A 42 12.94 -5.97 9.08
CA VAL A 42 11.94 -5.26 9.89
C VAL A 42 11.41 -6.04 11.09
N VAL A 43 11.46 -7.38 11.05
CA VAL A 43 11.14 -8.27 12.17
C VAL A 43 12.25 -9.33 12.27
N PRO A 44 13.35 -9.07 13.00
CA PRO A 44 14.46 -10.01 13.09
C PRO A 44 14.16 -11.17 14.04
N GLY A 45 14.73 -12.35 13.71
CA GLY A 45 14.83 -13.46 14.66
C GLY A 45 13.70 -14.51 14.62
N PHE A 46 12.86 -14.50 13.59
CA PHE A 46 11.93 -15.60 13.31
C PHE A 46 12.63 -16.83 12.74
N ASP A 47 11.98 -17.99 12.84
CA ASP A 47 12.44 -19.27 12.26
C ASP A 47 11.43 -19.90 11.29
N ASN A 48 10.27 -19.27 11.10
CA ASN A 48 9.27 -19.68 10.12
C ASN A 48 9.54 -19.11 8.72
N ASP A 49 8.61 -19.36 7.79
CA ASP A 49 8.58 -18.72 6.47
C ASP A 49 7.40 -17.72 6.39
N PRO A 50 7.61 -16.44 6.76
CA PRO A 50 6.56 -15.43 6.74
C PRO A 50 5.93 -15.23 5.36
N ILE A 51 6.68 -15.48 4.29
CA ILE A 51 6.22 -15.27 2.91
C ILE A 51 5.26 -16.38 2.49
N ALA A 52 5.57 -17.63 2.86
CA ALA A 52 4.66 -18.76 2.65
C ALA A 52 3.41 -18.66 3.53
N GLU A 53 3.53 -18.10 4.74
CA GLU A 53 2.42 -17.92 5.68
C GLU A 53 1.66 -16.59 5.52
N LYS A 54 1.86 -15.90 4.38
CA LYS A 54 1.20 -14.63 4.09
C LYS A 54 -0.31 -14.70 4.30
N LYS A 55 -0.83 -13.79 5.10
CA LYS A 55 -2.25 -13.51 5.25
C LYS A 55 -2.63 -12.23 4.52
N THR A 56 -3.89 -12.14 4.14
CA THR A 56 -4.45 -10.91 3.59
C THR A 56 -5.48 -10.38 4.56
N GLN A 57 -5.36 -9.11 4.94
CA GLN A 57 -6.32 -8.41 5.78
C GLN A 57 -6.94 -7.25 4.99
N GLU A 58 -8.26 -7.14 5.04
CA GLU A 58 -8.96 -6.00 4.44
C GLU A 58 -9.07 -4.87 5.46
N VAL A 59 -8.70 -3.66 5.04
CA VAL A 59 -8.86 -2.42 5.81
C VAL A 59 -9.41 -1.36 4.86
N ASN A 60 -10.55 -0.74 5.20
CA ASN A 60 -11.22 0.26 4.35
C ASN A 60 -11.47 -0.23 2.90
N GLY A 61 -11.79 -1.52 2.70
CA GLY A 61 -12.02 -2.10 1.37
C GLY A 61 -10.75 -2.37 0.55
N VAL A 62 -9.56 -2.20 1.13
CA VAL A 62 -8.26 -2.47 0.50
C VAL A 62 -7.59 -3.65 1.18
N GLN A 63 -7.03 -4.57 0.40
CA GLN A 63 -6.33 -5.75 0.89
C GLN A 63 -4.86 -5.45 1.16
N TYR A 64 -4.40 -5.79 2.36
CA TYR A 64 -3.02 -5.63 2.84
C TYR A 64 -2.41 -7.00 3.12
N ALA A 65 -1.15 -7.18 2.71
CA ALA A 65 -0.41 -8.41 2.98
C ALA A 65 0.24 -8.34 4.37
N VAL A 66 -0.04 -9.35 5.18
CA VAL A 66 0.49 -9.52 6.54
C VAL A 66 1.36 -10.78 6.56
N TYR A 67 2.62 -10.62 6.91
CA TYR A 67 3.64 -11.66 6.97
C TYR A 67 3.93 -12.00 8.44
N PRO A 68 3.28 -13.03 9.00
CA PRO A 68 3.47 -13.38 10.40
C PRO A 68 4.88 -13.95 10.64
N ALA A 69 5.53 -13.46 11.68
CA ALA A 69 6.85 -13.90 12.12
C ALA A 69 6.70 -14.70 13.42
N THR A 70 7.15 -15.94 13.41
CA THR A 70 7.13 -16.82 14.58
C THR A 70 8.52 -17.37 14.89
N LYS A 71 8.77 -17.62 16.17
CA LYS A 71 10.00 -18.23 16.67
C LYS A 71 9.66 -19.36 17.62
N GLU A 72 10.13 -20.57 17.36
CA GLU A 72 9.83 -21.77 18.16
C GLU A 72 8.31 -21.97 18.35
N GLY A 73 7.52 -21.64 17.32
CA GLY A 73 6.06 -21.69 17.36
C GLY A 73 5.37 -20.58 18.16
N LYS A 74 6.10 -19.59 18.67
CA LYS A 74 5.55 -18.39 19.33
C LYS A 74 5.49 -17.23 18.36
N PHE A 75 4.39 -16.50 18.36
CA PHE A 75 4.27 -15.27 17.60
C PHE A 75 5.16 -14.17 18.20
N ILE A 76 6.09 -13.64 17.40
CA ILE A 76 7.01 -12.58 17.83
C ILE A 76 6.69 -11.24 17.17
N GLY A 77 5.81 -11.23 16.18
CA GLY A 77 5.44 -10.04 15.43
C GLY A 77 4.97 -10.36 14.02
N ALA A 78 4.74 -9.33 13.22
CA ALA A 78 4.47 -9.49 11.79
C ALA A 78 4.94 -8.28 11.00
N ALA A 79 5.31 -8.50 9.75
CA ALA A 79 5.57 -7.44 8.80
C ALA A 79 4.31 -7.20 7.95
N VAL A 80 3.95 -5.95 7.70
CA VAL A 80 2.76 -5.60 6.90
C VAL A 80 3.17 -4.68 5.77
N GLU A 81 2.78 -5.04 4.55
CA GLU A 81 2.90 -4.17 3.39
C GLU A 81 1.73 -3.20 3.34
N ALA A 82 2.03 -1.91 3.33
CA ALA A 82 1.06 -0.85 3.12
C ALA A 82 1.49 0.09 2.01
N THR A 83 0.50 0.60 1.30
CA THR A 83 0.69 1.53 0.18
C THR A 83 -0.07 2.80 0.46
N SER A 84 0.55 3.95 0.20
CA SER A 84 -0.10 5.26 0.26
C SER A 84 0.37 6.15 -0.90
N MET A 85 -0.31 7.28 -1.08
CA MET A 85 0.02 8.25 -2.13
C MET A 85 0.88 9.37 -1.55
N GLY A 86 2.16 9.37 -1.91
CA GLY A 86 3.15 10.40 -1.61
C GLY A 86 3.05 11.61 -2.54
N PHE A 87 4.12 12.42 -2.56
CA PHE A 87 4.18 13.58 -3.45
C PHE A 87 4.45 13.17 -4.90
N GLY A 88 5.35 12.21 -5.11
CA GLY A 88 5.74 11.73 -6.44
C GLY A 88 4.83 10.63 -7.00
N GLY A 89 4.00 10.02 -6.16
CA GLY A 89 3.11 8.92 -6.53
C GLY A 89 3.04 7.85 -5.45
N GLU A 90 2.94 6.60 -5.88
CA GLU A 90 2.79 5.45 -4.97
C GLU A 90 4.04 5.28 -4.08
N LEU A 91 3.79 5.09 -2.79
CA LEU A 91 4.79 4.85 -1.75
C LEU A 91 4.43 3.55 -1.04
N LYS A 92 5.25 2.51 -1.25
CA LYS A 92 5.09 1.18 -0.63
C LYS A 92 6.06 1.00 0.51
N VAL A 93 5.53 0.68 1.67
CA VAL A 93 6.28 0.49 2.92
C VAL A 93 5.98 -0.88 3.47
N LEU A 94 7.02 -1.59 3.91
CA LEU A 94 6.91 -2.76 4.75
C LEU A 94 7.18 -2.33 6.19
N VAL A 95 6.22 -2.52 7.09
CA VAL A 95 6.35 -2.13 8.50
C VAL A 95 6.38 -3.37 9.37
N GLY A 96 7.41 -3.51 10.21
CA GLY A 96 7.52 -4.58 11.19
C GLY A 96 6.93 -4.18 12.53
N PHE A 97 6.02 -4.98 13.06
CA PHE A 97 5.44 -4.84 14.39
C PHE A 97 5.87 -5.99 15.28
N ASP A 98 6.14 -5.72 16.56
CA ASP A 98 6.28 -6.74 17.59
C ASP A 98 4.91 -7.31 18.01
N ALA A 99 4.91 -8.34 18.86
CA ALA A 99 3.69 -8.98 19.35
C ALA A 99 2.74 -7.99 20.07
N GLU A 100 3.29 -6.93 20.68
CA GLU A 100 2.56 -5.87 21.36
C GLU A 100 2.04 -4.77 20.42
N GLY A 101 2.39 -4.83 19.13
CA GLY A 101 1.99 -3.85 18.11
C GLY A 101 2.87 -2.59 18.06
N LYS A 102 4.02 -2.58 18.73
CA LYS A 102 5.01 -1.51 18.58
C LYS A 102 5.82 -1.71 17.31
N ILE A 103 6.21 -0.60 16.70
CA ILE A 103 7.01 -0.62 15.47
C ILE A 103 8.45 -1.02 15.82
N ILE A 104 8.93 -2.11 15.23
CA ILE A 104 10.32 -2.56 15.35
C ILE A 104 11.18 -1.74 14.38
N ASP A 105 10.85 -1.81 13.10
CA ASP A 105 11.51 -1.07 12.03
C ASP A 105 10.60 -1.03 10.79
N TYR A 106 11.05 -0.36 9.72
CA TYR A 106 10.37 -0.35 8.43
C TYR A 106 11.37 -0.38 7.28
N SER A 107 10.87 -0.78 6.11
CA SER A 107 11.61 -0.73 4.85
C SER A 107 10.75 -0.09 3.77
N LEU A 108 11.35 0.79 2.98
CA LEU A 108 10.70 1.42 1.84
C LEU A 108 10.89 0.51 0.62
N LEU A 109 9.84 -0.21 0.22
CA LEU A 109 9.91 -1.20 -0.86
C LEU A 109 9.97 -0.54 -2.24
N SER A 110 9.21 0.53 -2.45
CA SER A 110 9.22 1.31 -3.69
C SER A 110 8.67 2.71 -3.48
N HIS A 111 9.24 3.70 -4.15
CA HIS A 111 8.74 5.07 -4.16
C HIS A 111 9.28 5.83 -5.38
N VAL A 112 8.63 6.93 -5.73
CA VAL A 112 9.02 7.85 -6.82
C VAL A 112 9.17 9.30 -6.34
N GLU A 113 9.45 9.44 -5.04
CA GLU A 113 9.64 10.74 -4.38
C GLU A 113 10.86 11.51 -4.90
N THR A 114 10.79 12.84 -4.78
CA THR A 114 11.87 13.74 -5.21
C THR A 114 13.20 13.38 -4.53
N PRO A 115 14.27 13.08 -5.31
CA PRO A 115 15.58 12.77 -4.76
C PRO A 115 16.14 13.86 -3.84
N GLY A 116 16.67 13.47 -2.68
CA GLY A 116 17.25 14.39 -1.69
C GLY A 116 16.22 15.12 -0.82
N LEU A 117 14.93 14.97 -1.12
CA LEU A 117 13.83 15.56 -0.37
C LEU A 117 12.94 14.46 0.22
N GLY A 118 11.91 14.01 -0.51
CA GLY A 118 11.00 12.95 -0.05
C GLY A 118 11.65 11.57 0.00
N SER A 119 12.69 11.32 -0.81
CA SER A 119 13.46 10.08 -0.75
C SER A 119 14.13 9.82 0.60
N LYS A 120 14.28 10.85 1.44
CA LYS A 120 14.76 10.71 2.82
C LYS A 120 13.84 9.86 3.69
N ALA A 121 12.60 9.61 3.28
CA ALA A 121 11.69 8.70 3.97
C ALA A 121 12.28 7.30 4.18
N ALA A 122 13.24 6.86 3.36
CA ALA A 122 13.94 5.59 3.54
C ALA A 122 14.68 5.47 4.89
N ASP A 123 15.11 6.60 5.47
CA ASP A 123 15.91 6.62 6.71
C ASP A 123 15.38 7.58 7.78
N TRP A 124 14.64 8.62 7.40
CA TRP A 124 14.25 9.72 8.30
C TRP A 124 13.46 9.28 9.54
N PHE A 125 12.67 8.22 9.41
CA PHE A 125 11.82 7.70 10.49
C PHE A 125 12.47 6.54 11.24
N LYS A 126 13.69 6.14 10.87
CA LYS A 126 14.43 5.07 11.57
C LYS A 126 14.94 5.54 12.92
N LYS A 127 15.22 4.55 13.78
CA LYS A 127 15.76 4.75 15.12
C LYS A 127 16.90 5.77 15.17
N GLY A 128 16.77 6.78 16.04
CA GLY A 128 17.80 7.80 16.28
C GLY A 128 17.78 9.00 15.32
N ASN A 129 16.88 9.02 14.34
CA ASN A 129 16.65 10.19 13.49
C ASN A 129 15.58 11.12 14.07
N LYS A 130 15.40 12.30 13.46
CA LYS A 130 14.43 13.30 13.95
C LYS A 130 12.99 12.80 13.91
N GLY A 131 12.63 12.06 12.87
CA GLY A 131 11.29 11.50 12.70
C GLY A 131 11.12 10.11 13.31
N ASP A 132 12.00 9.66 14.19
CA ASP A 132 12.01 8.29 14.72
C ASP A 132 10.60 7.81 15.18
N ILE A 133 10.14 6.69 14.63
CA ILE A 133 8.88 6.03 15.01
C ILE A 133 9.10 4.68 15.71
N THR A 134 10.35 4.23 15.87
CA THR A 134 10.67 2.94 16.49
C THR A 134 10.18 2.91 17.94
N GLY A 135 9.47 1.84 18.31
CA GLY A 135 8.88 1.64 19.62
C GLY A 135 7.54 2.36 19.85
N MET A 136 7.08 3.19 18.89
CA MET A 136 5.74 3.76 18.94
C MET A 136 4.69 2.70 18.61
N ASN A 137 3.49 2.85 19.17
CA ASN A 137 2.34 1.97 18.91
C ASN A 137 1.22 2.79 18.25
N PRO A 138 0.96 2.63 16.94
CA PRO A 138 -0.14 3.33 16.26
C PRO A 138 -1.53 3.03 16.82
N GLY A 139 -1.71 1.92 17.54
CA GLY A 139 -2.97 1.59 18.22
C GLY A 139 -3.23 2.35 19.51
N GLU A 140 -2.18 2.89 20.16
CA GLU A 140 -2.34 3.78 21.32
C GLU A 140 -2.66 5.21 20.87
N ALA A 141 -2.01 5.66 19.80
CA ALA A 141 -2.25 6.95 19.18
C ALA A 141 -1.80 6.91 17.71
N SER A 142 -2.68 7.30 16.80
CA SER A 142 -2.37 7.40 15.38
C SER A 142 -1.16 8.30 15.15
N LEU A 143 -0.21 7.84 14.32
CA LEU A 143 0.98 8.59 14.00
C LEU A 143 0.65 9.72 13.02
N THR A 144 0.84 10.95 13.46
CA THR A 144 0.70 12.14 12.62
C THR A 144 1.91 13.05 12.79
N VAL A 145 2.13 13.92 11.82
CA VAL A 145 3.24 14.87 11.87
C VAL A 145 3.00 15.92 12.96
N SER A 146 4.07 16.43 13.57
CA SER A 146 4.02 17.46 14.61
C SER A 146 3.27 18.72 14.18
N LYS A 147 3.35 19.07 12.89
CA LYS A 147 2.61 20.19 12.28
C LYS A 147 1.08 20.00 12.25
N ASP A 148 0.61 18.76 12.36
CA ASP A 148 -0.81 18.38 12.39
C ASP A 148 -1.25 17.98 13.81
N GLY A 149 -0.44 18.30 14.84
CA GLY A 149 -0.73 18.01 16.25
C GLY A 149 -0.22 16.66 16.75
N GLY A 150 0.55 15.93 15.93
CA GLY A 150 1.15 14.65 16.30
C GLY A 150 2.50 14.75 16.99
N LYS A 151 3.18 13.61 17.10
CA LYS A 151 4.49 13.47 17.78
C LYS A 151 5.67 13.30 16.82
N VAL A 152 5.42 13.08 15.53
CA VAL A 152 6.47 12.71 14.57
C VAL A 152 6.96 13.93 13.80
N ASP A 153 8.27 14.15 13.73
CA ASP A 153 8.81 15.23 12.90
C ASP A 153 8.79 14.89 11.41
N ALA A 154 8.19 15.77 10.63
CA ALA A 154 8.15 15.66 9.18
C ALA A 154 9.53 15.91 8.55
N ILE A 155 9.78 15.29 7.41
CA ILE A 155 10.91 15.60 6.54
C ILE A 155 10.78 17.07 6.12
N THR A 156 11.86 17.84 6.32
CA THR A 156 11.90 19.26 5.96
C THR A 156 11.57 19.46 4.49
N ALA A 157 10.63 20.37 4.22
CA ALA A 157 10.10 20.67 2.88
C ALA A 157 9.47 19.45 2.14
N SER A 158 9.13 18.37 2.85
CA SER A 158 8.49 17.17 2.29
C SER A 158 7.37 16.64 3.18
N THR A 159 6.48 17.54 3.61
CA THR A 159 5.38 17.21 4.53
C THR A 159 4.35 16.27 3.89
N ILE A 160 4.09 16.37 2.58
CA ILE A 160 3.15 15.47 1.88
C ILE A 160 3.64 14.02 1.94
N THR A 161 4.90 13.80 1.62
CA THR A 161 5.57 12.49 1.74
C THR A 161 5.55 11.97 3.17
N SER A 162 5.81 12.84 4.14
CA SER A 162 5.81 12.47 5.55
C SER A 162 4.42 12.01 6.02
N ARG A 163 3.35 12.73 5.61
CA ARG A 163 1.96 12.33 5.91
C ARG A 163 1.60 11.01 5.24
N ALA A 164 1.96 10.83 3.97
CA ALA A 164 1.70 9.60 3.23
C ALA A 164 2.38 8.39 3.90
N PHE A 165 3.65 8.55 4.31
CA PHE A 165 4.38 7.53 5.02
C PHE A 165 3.71 7.16 6.35
N LEU A 166 3.37 8.13 7.20
CA LEU A 166 2.71 7.85 8.47
C LEU A 166 1.30 7.27 8.30
N ASN A 167 0.57 7.68 7.26
CA ASN A 167 -0.71 7.06 6.89
C ASN A 167 -0.51 5.58 6.53
N ALA A 168 0.48 5.26 5.69
CA ALA A 168 0.81 3.88 5.37
C ALA A 168 1.11 3.05 6.64
N VAL A 169 1.85 3.62 7.60
CA VAL A 169 2.16 2.95 8.89
C VAL A 169 0.90 2.73 9.73
N ASN A 170 0.01 3.72 9.84
CA ASN A 170 -1.23 3.58 10.61
C ASN A 170 -2.15 2.50 10.00
N VAL A 171 -2.26 2.46 8.67
CA VAL A 171 -3.06 1.45 7.98
C VAL A 171 -2.42 0.06 8.07
N ALA A 172 -1.09 -0.02 7.99
CA ALA A 172 -0.35 -1.25 8.23
C ALA A 172 -0.64 -1.81 9.63
N TYR A 173 -0.71 -0.93 10.65
CA TYR A 173 -1.08 -1.33 12.00
C TYR A 173 -2.53 -1.82 12.09
N ALA A 174 -3.48 -1.15 11.43
CA ALA A 174 -4.86 -1.62 11.38
C ALA A 174 -4.96 -3.03 10.78
N ALA A 175 -4.21 -3.30 9.70
CA ALA A 175 -4.13 -4.62 9.10
C ALA A 175 -3.44 -5.64 10.02
N TYR A 176 -2.36 -5.25 10.72
CA TYR A 176 -1.71 -6.08 11.74
C TYR A 176 -2.68 -6.48 12.87
N ALA A 177 -3.44 -5.51 13.38
CA ALA A 177 -4.38 -5.69 14.48
C ALA A 177 -5.69 -6.39 14.07
N GLY A 178 -5.88 -6.70 12.78
CA GLY A 178 -7.11 -7.30 12.26
C GLY A 178 -8.32 -6.35 12.30
N GLN A 179 -8.08 -5.04 12.26
CA GLN A 179 -9.13 -4.02 12.22
C GLN A 179 -9.66 -3.86 10.79
N ASN A 180 -10.97 -3.68 10.63
CA ASN A 180 -11.59 -3.46 9.32
C ASN A 180 -11.52 -2.00 8.86
N THR A 181 -11.19 -1.07 9.77
CA THR A 181 -11.10 0.38 9.52
C THR A 181 -9.85 0.96 10.16
N ALA A 182 -9.20 1.90 9.46
CA ALA A 182 -8.07 2.65 10.00
C ALA A 182 -8.49 4.10 10.34
N ASP A 183 -8.48 4.45 11.62
CA ASP A 183 -8.74 5.82 12.10
C ASP A 183 -7.46 6.67 11.94
N GLY A 184 -7.14 6.97 10.69
CA GLY A 184 -5.88 7.63 10.32
C GLY A 184 -6.00 8.55 9.13
N ALA A 185 -7.17 9.18 8.92
CA ALA A 185 -7.41 10.16 7.86
C ALA A 185 -6.55 11.42 8.05
N THR A 186 -5.24 11.31 7.78
CA THR A 186 -4.38 12.46 7.57
C THR A 186 -4.67 12.97 6.17
N GLY A 187 -4.96 14.27 6.05
CA GLY A 187 -5.57 14.90 4.86
C GLY A 187 -4.71 14.97 3.59
N ALA A 188 -4.15 13.84 3.15
CA ALA A 188 -3.70 13.66 1.79
C ALA A 188 -4.91 13.22 0.94
N THR A 189 -5.20 14.01 -0.09
CA THR A 189 -6.35 13.93 -1.00
C THR A 189 -6.81 12.51 -1.32
N GLN A 190 -8.05 12.19 -0.93
CA GLN A 190 -8.81 11.09 -1.54
C GLN A 190 -9.03 11.47 -3.01
N LYS A 191 -8.26 10.86 -3.91
CA LYS A 191 -8.62 10.89 -5.33
C LYS A 191 -9.78 9.91 -5.48
N ASN A 192 -11.00 10.43 -5.61
CA ASN A 192 -12.15 9.67 -6.03
C ASN A 192 -11.75 8.82 -7.25
N VAL A 193 -11.79 7.50 -7.08
CA VAL A 193 -11.78 6.58 -8.21
C VAL A 193 -13.17 6.70 -8.81
N GLU A 194 -13.30 7.59 -9.79
CA GLU A 194 -14.47 7.66 -10.64
C GLU A 194 -14.56 6.34 -11.40
N GLU A 195 -15.62 5.60 -11.09
CA GLU A 195 -15.96 4.31 -11.66
C GLU A 195 -16.05 4.44 -13.19
N ALA A 196 -15.14 3.75 -13.88
CA ALA A 196 -15.18 3.64 -15.33
C ALA A 196 -16.40 2.79 -15.72
N ALA A 197 -17.54 3.44 -15.93
CA ALA A 197 -18.72 2.81 -16.51
C ALA A 197 -18.47 2.52 -18.00
N GLY A 198 -18.10 1.28 -18.29
CA GLY A 198 -18.09 0.71 -19.64
C GLY A 198 -19.50 0.52 -20.16
N ALA A 199 -19.74 1.05 -21.35
CA ALA A 199 -20.96 0.89 -22.13
C ALA A 199 -21.17 -0.56 -22.59
N ASN A 200 -22.43 -1.03 -22.58
CA ASN A 200 -23.02 -1.62 -23.79
C ASN A 200 -24.57 -1.69 -23.76
N THR A 201 -25.17 -1.09 -24.79
CA THR A 201 -26.33 -1.55 -25.60
C THR A 201 -27.63 -2.01 -24.91
N ALA A 202 -28.71 -1.24 -25.09
CA ALA A 202 -29.63 -1.31 -26.24
C ALA A 202 -31.11 -1.10 -25.89
N THR A 203 -31.79 -0.49 -26.86
CA THR A 203 -33.23 -0.55 -27.16
C THR A 203 -34.12 0.47 -26.47
N GLY A 204 -34.72 1.32 -27.30
CA GLY A 204 -35.47 2.49 -26.88
C GLY A 204 -36.95 2.23 -26.62
N ALA A 205 -37.60 3.27 -26.10
CA ALA A 205 -39.01 3.58 -26.32
C ALA A 205 -39.35 4.89 -25.59
N THR A 206 -39.75 5.89 -26.39
CA THR A 206 -40.79 6.89 -26.09
C THR A 206 -40.72 7.70 -24.80
N ILE A 207 -40.35 8.96 -24.97
CA ILE A 207 -40.69 10.09 -24.13
C ILE A 207 -42.23 10.23 -24.09
N LYS A 208 -42.83 10.04 -22.92
CA LYS A 208 -44.14 10.64 -22.58
C LYS A 208 -43.92 11.63 -21.45
N VAL A 209 -44.05 12.90 -21.80
CA VAL A 209 -44.25 14.00 -20.87
C VAL A 209 -45.71 13.92 -20.40
N GLU A 210 -45.95 13.72 -19.11
CA GLU A 210 -47.23 14.05 -18.50
C GLU A 210 -47.03 15.07 -17.40
N LEU A 211 -47.77 16.16 -17.55
CA LEU A 211 -47.77 17.35 -16.73
C LEU A 211 -48.33 17.03 -15.35
N THR A 212 -47.73 17.62 -14.35
CA THR A 212 -48.28 17.76 -13.01
C THR A 212 -49.58 18.54 -13.07
N ASP A 213 -50.66 17.96 -12.57
CA ASP A 213 -51.80 18.74 -12.09
C ASP A 213 -52.35 18.16 -10.78
N SER A 214 -52.25 19.01 -9.76
CA SER A 214 -53.27 19.33 -8.76
C SER A 214 -53.88 18.24 -7.84
N VAL A 215 -53.69 18.51 -6.53
CA VAL A 215 -54.77 18.73 -5.53
C VAL A 215 -55.42 17.49 -4.86
N SER A 216 -55.05 17.36 -3.57
CA SER A 216 -55.94 17.32 -2.39
C SER A 216 -56.46 16.00 -1.80
N ALA A 217 -56.52 16.09 -0.47
CA ALA A 217 -57.35 15.38 0.50
C ALA A 217 -56.90 13.97 0.92
N LYS A 218 -56.41 13.84 2.16
CA LYS A 218 -57.29 13.83 3.34
C LYS A 218 -56.52 14.21 4.60
#